data_AF-A0A645EE17-F1
#
_entry.id   AF-A0A645EE17-F1
#
_cell.length_a   1.000
_cell.length_b   1.000
_cell.length_c   1.000
_cell.angle_alpha   90.00
_cell.angle_beta   90.00
_cell.angle_gamma   90.00
#
_symmetry.space_group_name_H-M   'P 1'
#
loop_
_entity.id
_entity.type
_entity.pdbx_description
1 polymer ?
#
loop_
_entity_poly.entity_id
_entity_poly.type
_entity_poly.pdbx_seq_one_letter_code
_entity_poly.pdbx_strand_id
1 'polypeptide(L)'
;MEARNNFRYNNYHRLDLGVNFHKETKRGNLRTWNISIYNVYNRLNPFYVYVWDETTVNPATGERKTKSVLRQSTLFPIIPSVSYTIKF
;
A
#
# COMPACT_ATOMS: atom_id res chain seq x y z
N MET A 1 19.38 29.59 -6.94
CA MET A 1 18.03 28.98 -6.93
C MET A 1 18.14 27.61 -6.29
N GLU A 2 17.98 27.52 -4.98
CA GLU A 2 18.00 26.24 -4.27
C GLU A 2 16.59 25.66 -4.24
N ALA A 3 16.35 24.60 -5.02
CA ALA A 3 15.10 23.84 -4.98
C ALA A 3 15.07 22.92 -3.75
N ARG A 4 15.10 23.52 -2.55
CA ARG A 4 14.82 22.84 -1.28
C ARG A 4 13.31 22.59 -1.25
N ASN A 5 12.88 21.33 -1.18
CA ASN A 5 11.48 20.82 -1.22
C ASN A 5 10.89 20.34 -2.57
N ASN A 6 11.67 20.04 -3.61
CA ASN A 6 11.08 19.42 -4.82
C ASN A 6 10.89 17.89 -4.72
N PHE A 7 10.53 17.36 -3.54
CA PHE A 7 10.16 15.96 -3.40
C PHE A 7 8.64 15.84 -3.41
N ARG A 8 8.07 15.62 -4.59
CA ARG A 8 6.65 15.34 -4.76
C ARG A 8 6.46 13.83 -4.75
N TYR A 9 5.61 13.32 -3.84
CA TYR A 9 5.20 11.92 -3.88
C TYR A 9 4.55 11.60 -5.23
N ASN A 10 4.81 10.40 -5.75
CA ASN A 10 4.17 9.92 -6.97
C ASN A 10 2.65 9.95 -6.83
N ASN A 11 1.94 10.31 -7.91
CA ASN A 11 0.46 10.37 -7.96
C ASN A 11 -0.16 9.13 -7.29
N TYR A 12 -1.07 9.38 -6.34
CA TYR A 12 -1.75 8.36 -5.55
C TYR A 12 -3.05 7.94 -6.25
N HIS A 13 -3.21 6.65 -6.52
CA HIS A 13 -4.43 6.08 -7.05
C HIS A 13 -4.77 4.83 -6.24
N ARG A 14 -5.99 4.79 -5.70
CA ARG A 14 -6.53 3.66 -4.92
C ARG A 14 -7.86 3.24 -5.53
N LEU A 15 -8.02 1.94 -5.75
CA LEU A 15 -9.29 1.32 -6.08
C LEU A 15 -9.57 0.20 -5.08
N ASP A 16 -10.76 0.27 -4.47
CA ASP A 16 -11.25 -0.70 -3.52
C ASP A 16 -12.52 -1.33 -4.11
N LEU A 17 -12.61 -2.66 -4.06
CA LEU A 17 -13.76 -3.41 -4.58
C LEU A 17 -14.39 -4.23 -3.46
N GLY A 18 -15.71 -4.30 -3.43
CA GLY A 18 -16.44 -5.07 -2.44
C GLY A 18 -17.78 -5.57 -2.96
N VAL A 19 -18.14 -6.79 -2.61
CA VAL A 19 -19.40 -7.44 -2.97
C VAL A 19 -20.05 -8.03 -1.72
N ASN A 20 -21.36 -7.79 -1.59
CA ASN A 20 -22.19 -8.37 -0.55
C ASN A 20 -23.14 -9.43 -1.13
N PHE A 21 -22.97 -10.69 -0.73
CA PHE A 21 -23.86 -11.78 -1.09
C PHE A 21 -24.87 -12.00 0.02
N HIS A 22 -26.12 -11.63 -0.24
CA HIS A 22 -27.24 -11.84 0.67
C HIS A 22 -27.99 -13.10 0.24
N LYS A 23 -28.21 -14.02 1.17
CA LYS A 23 -29.01 -15.23 0.93
C LYS A 23 -29.80 -15.59 2.18
N GLU A 24 -31.08 -15.88 1.98
CA GLU A 24 -31.91 -16.41 3.06
C GLU A 24 -31.62 -17.91 3.27
N THR A 25 -31.44 -18.30 4.53
CA THR A 25 -31.20 -19.70 4.88
C THR A 25 -32.53 -20.46 4.95
N LYS A 26 -32.47 -21.80 4.88
CA LYS A 26 -33.66 -22.67 5.01
C LYS A 26 -34.46 -22.47 6.32
N ARG A 27 -33.87 -21.78 7.30
CA ARG A 27 -34.47 -21.47 8.61
C ARG A 27 -35.00 -20.03 8.72
N GLY A 28 -35.03 -19.26 7.63
CA GLY A 28 -35.49 -17.86 7.60
C GLY A 28 -34.43 -16.82 7.97
N ASN A 29 -33.26 -17.23 8.46
CA ASN A 29 -32.19 -16.29 8.82
C ASN A 29 -31.56 -15.68 7.56
N LEU A 30 -31.31 -14.37 7.57
CA LEU A 30 -30.60 -13.67 6.49
C LEU A 30 -29.09 -13.82 6.68
N ARG A 31 -28.45 -14.51 5.74
CA ARG A 31 -27.00 -14.70 5.67
C ARG A 31 -26.38 -13.69 4.72
N THR A 32 -25.39 -12.94 5.18
CA THR A 32 -24.63 -12.01 4.35
C THR A 32 -23.15 -12.40 4.35
N TRP A 33 -22.60 -12.64 3.17
CA TRP A 33 -21.15 -12.69 2.96
C TRP A 33 -20.70 -11.36 2.39
N ASN A 34 -19.84 -10.65 3.11
CA ASN A 34 -19.10 -9.52 2.56
C ASN A 34 -17.73 -10.01 2.14
N ILE A 35 -17.38 -9.80 0.87
CA ILE A 35 -16.05 -10.06 0.34
C ILE A 35 -15.54 -8.75 -0.24
N SER A 36 -14.41 -8.27 0.25
CA SER A 36 -13.80 -7.03 -0.23
C SER A 36 -12.30 -7.18 -0.42
N ILE A 37 -11.77 -6.42 -1.36
CA ILE A 37 -10.34 -6.34 -1.68
C ILE A 37 -9.99 -4.86 -1.70
N TYR A 38 -9.10 -4.47 -0.82
CA TYR A 38 -8.57 -3.12 -0.72
C TYR A 38 -7.28 -2.99 -1.53
N ASN A 39 -7.11 -1.86 -2.21
CA ASN A 39 -5.95 -1.54 -3.05
C ASN A 39 -5.70 -2.55 -4.19
N VAL A 40 -6.70 -2.77 -5.04
CA VAL A 40 -6.67 -3.72 -6.18
C VAL A 40 -5.51 -3.45 -7.15
N TYR A 41 -5.01 -2.21 -7.22
CA TYR A 41 -3.89 -1.82 -8.08
C TYR A 41 -2.51 -2.32 -7.61
N ASN A 42 -2.42 -3.01 -6.46
CA ASN A 42 -1.15 -3.53 -5.92
C ASN A 42 -0.07 -2.45 -5.81
N ARG A 43 -0.47 -1.18 -5.66
CA ARG A 43 0.47 -0.06 -5.62
C ARG A 43 1.05 0.00 -4.22
N LEU A 44 2.37 -0.09 -4.14
CA LEU A 44 3.14 -0.04 -2.91
C LEU A 44 3.01 1.35 -2.28
N ASN A 45 2.06 1.50 -1.35
CA ASN A 45 1.89 2.73 -0.60
C ASN A 45 2.88 2.75 0.57
N PRO A 46 3.76 3.77 0.68
CA PRO A 46 4.75 3.84 1.73
C PRO A 46 4.07 3.83 3.10
N PHE A 47 4.27 2.75 3.85
CA PHE A 47 3.88 2.65 5.25
C PHE A 47 4.86 3.44 6.13
N TYR A 48 6.14 3.41 5.74
CA TYR A 48 7.20 4.13 6.43
C TYR A 48 8.21 4.68 5.42
N VAL A 49 8.64 5.92 5.63
CA VAL A 49 9.68 6.58 4.84
C VAL A 49 10.82 6.93 5.76
N TYR A 50 12.02 6.48 5.40
CA TYR A 50 13.23 6.73 6.17
C TYR A 50 14.33 7.30 5.28
N VAL A 51 15.17 8.13 5.89
CA VAL A 51 16.39 8.64 5.27
C VAL A 51 17.45 7.56 5.39
N TRP A 52 18.04 7.18 4.26
CA TRP A 52 19.14 6.23 4.20
C TRP A 52 20.33 6.90 3.50
N ASP A 53 21.51 6.80 4.09
CA ASP A 53 22.73 7.35 3.49
C ASP A 53 23.37 6.29 2.59
N GLU A 54 23.25 6.48 1.28
CA GLU A 54 23.89 5.61 0.30
C GLU A 54 25.27 6.18 -0.03
N THR A 55 26.32 5.43 0.29
CA THR A 55 27.71 5.80 -0.04
C THR A 55 28.11 5.09 -1.32
N THR A 56 28.23 5.83 -2.42
CA THR A 56 28.74 5.30 -3.69
C THR A 56 30.23 5.59 -3.76
N VAL A 57 31.03 4.57 -4.05
CA VAL A 57 32.47 4.70 -4.30
C VAL A 57 32.69 4.70 -5.80
N ASN A 58 33.30 5.75 -6.35
CA ASN A 58 33.71 5.74 -7.74
C ASN A 58 34.93 4.80 -7.90
N PRO A 59 34.82 3.68 -8.66
CA PRO A 59 35.91 2.71 -8.78
C PRO A 59 37.14 3.25 -9.53
N ALA A 60 37.01 4.34 -10.30
CA ALA A 60 38.11 4.93 -11.07
C ALA A 60 38.90 6.02 -10.31
N THR A 61 38.26 6.73 -9.36
CA THR A 61 38.87 7.87 -8.65
C THR A 61 38.96 7.69 -7.15
N GLY A 62 38.37 6.62 -6.60
CA GLY A 62 38.32 6.37 -5.14
C GLY A 62 37.44 7.35 -4.35
N GLU A 63 36.79 8.29 -5.04
CA GLU A 63 35.98 9.33 -4.41
C GLU A 63 34.71 8.70 -3.78
N ARG A 64 34.51 8.97 -2.49
CA ARG A 64 33.31 8.58 -1.73
C ARG A 64 32.31 9.71 -1.77
N LYS A 65 31.13 9.46 -2.34
CA LYS A 65 29.99 10.38 -2.26
C LYS A 65 28.89 9.73 -1.44
N THR A 66 28.56 10.36 -0.32
CA THR A 66 27.40 10.00 0.51
C THR A 66 26.23 10.84 0.09
N LYS A 67 25.15 10.20 -0.34
CA LYS A 67 23.89 10.86 -0.68
C LYS A 67 22.78 10.33 0.22
N SER A 68 22.14 11.23 0.94
CA SER A 68 20.92 10.91 1.69
C SER A 68 19.78 10.69 0.70
N VAL A 69 19.27 9.47 0.64
CA VAL A 69 18.14 9.06 -0.21
C VAL A 69 16.94 8.71 0.67
N LEU A 70 15.74 9.06 0.22
CA LEU A 70 14.50 8.64 0.89
C LEU A 70 14.11 7.25 0.39
N ARG A 71 14.09 6.26 1.29
CA ARG A 71 13.58 4.91 1.00
C ARG A 71 12.18 4.75 1.58
N GLN A 72 11.36 4.03 0.84
CA GLN A 72 9.95 3.80 1.13
C GLN A 72 9.73 2.30 1.31
N SER A 73 9.17 1.88 2.44
CA SER A 73 8.78 0.48 2.67
C SER A 73 7.26 0.37 2.72
N THR A 74 6.70 -0.66 2.07
CA THR A 74 5.26 -0.96 2.09
C THR A 74 5.05 -2.32 2.75
N LEU A 75 4.14 -2.38 3.72
CA LEU A 75 3.91 -3.59 4.51
C LEU A 75 2.99 -4.59 3.80
N PHE A 76 1.92 -4.11 3.17
CA PHE A 76 0.96 -4.96 2.44
C PHE A 76 0.50 -4.28 1.15
N PRO A 77 0.63 -4.94 -0.01
CA PRO A 77 0.30 -4.30 -1.28
C PRO A 77 -1.19 -4.50 -1.65
N ILE A 78 -1.84 -5.58 -1.18
CA ILE A 78 -3.27 -5.87 -1.31
C ILE A 78 -3.77 -6.35 0.05
N ILE A 79 -4.95 -5.90 0.49
CA ILE A 79 -5.56 -6.34 1.76
C ILE A 79 -6.90 -6.99 1.44
N PRO A 80 -6.98 -8.34 1.40
CA PRO A 80 -8.25 -9.03 1.27
C PRO A 80 -9.02 -9.01 2.60
N SER A 81 -10.34 -8.94 2.53
CA SER A 81 -11.24 -9.02 3.69
C SER A 81 -12.46 -9.87 3.36
N VAL A 82 -12.79 -10.78 4.28
CA VAL A 82 -14.00 -11.58 4.23
C VAL A 82 -14.70 -11.45 5.58
N SER A 83 -16.00 -11.20 5.54
CA SER A 83 -16.83 -11.09 6.74
C SER A 83 -18.14 -11.85 6.52
N TYR A 84 -18.59 -12.48 7.60
CA TYR A 84 -19.79 -13.30 7.62
C TYR A 84 -20.74 -12.79 8.68
N THR A 85 -21.97 -12.48 8.30
CA THR A 85 -23.00 -11.97 9.21
C THR A 85 -24.27 -12.78 9.05
N ILE A 86 -24.83 -13.22 10.17
CA ILE A 86 -26.17 -13.81 10.24
C ILE A 86 -27.06 -12.84 10.99
N LYS A 87 -28.23 -12.53 10.40
CA LYS A 87 -29.34 -11.91 11.12
C LYS A 87 -30.42 -12.97 11.34
N PHE A 88 -30.82 -13.13 12.60
CA PHE A 88 -31.84 -14.08 13.06
C PHE A 88 -33.20 -13.39 13.14
#